data_AF-A0A661IUG0-F1
#
_entry.id   AF-A0A661IUG0-F1
#
_cell.length_a   1.000
_cell.length_b   1.000
_cell.length_c   1.000
_cell.angle_alpha   90.00
_cell.angle_beta   90.00
_cell.angle_gamma   90.00
#
_symmetry.space_group_name_H-M   'P 1'
#
loop_
_entity.id
_entity.type
_entity.pdbx_description
1 polymer ?
#
loop_
_entity_poly.entity_id
_entity_poly.type
_entity_poly.pdbx_seq_one_letter_code
_entity_poly.pdbx_strand_id
1 'polypeptide(L)' 'LESIGFWDYIGEGIVTVEWADRIPEAIPEDALWITFSIVDGNHREISLRGERGKGRGLVEGLMARGYNLGC' A
#
# COMPACT_ATOMS: atom_id res chain seq x y z
N LEU A 1 17.23 6.87 6.85
CA LEU A 1 15.97 7.46 6.32
C LEU A 1 15.94 8.98 6.59
N GLU A 2 16.67 9.41 7.60
CA GLU A 2 16.86 10.81 8.02
C GLU A 2 17.48 11.67 6.91
N SER A 3 18.51 11.18 6.22
CA SER A 3 19.24 11.97 5.20
C SER A 3 18.43 12.31 3.96
N ILE A 4 17.31 11.62 3.73
CA ILE A 4 16.42 11.84 2.59
C ILE A 4 15.11 12.53 3.00
N GLY A 5 14.98 12.95 4.27
CA GLY A 5 13.77 13.61 4.77
C GLY A 5 12.53 12.71 4.79
N PHE A 6 12.68 11.38 4.80
CA PHE A 6 11.55 10.45 4.74
C PHE A 6 10.50 10.71 5.82
N TRP A 7 10.99 10.99 7.03
CA TRP A 7 10.15 11.27 8.21
C TRP A 7 9.37 12.58 8.11
N ASP A 8 9.82 13.52 7.28
CA ASP A 8 9.14 14.80 7.07
C ASP A 8 7.90 14.64 6.18
N TYR A 9 7.87 13.58 5.36
CA TYR A 9 6.74 13.28 4.48
C TYR A 9 5.76 12.28 5.11
N ILE A 10 6.25 11.29 5.87
CA ILE A 10 5.38 10.25 6.41
C ILE A 10 4.37 10.85 7.40
N GLY A 11 3.08 10.62 7.15
CA GLY A 11 2.00 11.12 8.01
C GLY A 11 1.33 12.41 7.53
N GLU A 12 1.90 13.12 6.54
CA GLU A 12 1.25 14.26 5.90
C GLU A 12 0.57 13.83 4.58
N GLY A 13 -0.75 14.07 4.48
CA GLY A 13 -1.50 13.78 3.27
C GLY A 13 -1.51 12.30 2.88
N ILE A 14 -1.39 12.03 1.58
CA ILE A 14 -1.25 10.67 1.01
C ILE A 14 0.18 10.54 0.49
N VAL A 15 0.90 9.56 1.02
CA VAL A 15 2.28 9.25 0.63
C VAL A 15 2.32 7.88 -0.02
N THR A 16 2.94 7.78 -1.19
CA THR A 16 3.23 6.51 -1.86
C THR A 16 4.73 6.22 -1.75
N VAL A 17 5.08 5.05 -1.22
CA VAL A 17 6.47 4.63 -1.03
C VAL A 17 6.75 3.42 -1.92
N GLU A 18 7.61 3.58 -2.91
CA GLU A 18 8.10 2.45 -3.70
C GLU A 18 9.16 1.65 -2.93
N TRP A 19 9.24 0.33 -3.18
CA TRP A 19 10.15 -0.59 -2.48
C TRP A 19 10.01 -0.59 -0.95
N ALA A 20 8.80 -0.32 -0.45
CA ALA A 20 8.48 -0.23 0.98
C ALA A 20 8.77 -1.54 1.75
N ASP A 21 8.82 -2.67 1.05
CA ASP A 21 9.20 -3.99 1.57
C ASP A 21 10.66 -4.03 2.08
N ARG A 22 11.51 -3.08 1.66
CA ARG A 22 12.89 -2.96 2.15
C ARG A 22 13.02 -2.24 3.50
N ILE A 23 11.96 -1.56 3.95
CA ILE A 23 11.94 -0.79 5.20
C ILE A 23 10.62 -1.01 5.96
N PRO A 24 10.15 -2.26 6.15
CA PRO A 24 8.82 -2.53 6.67
C PRO A 24 8.59 -1.94 8.07
N GLU A 25 9.64 -1.82 8.89
CA GLU A 25 9.57 -1.23 10.22
C GLU A 25 9.36 0.29 10.22
N ALA A 26 9.66 0.96 9.09
CA ALA A 26 9.46 2.39 8.92
C ALA A 26 8.06 2.73 8.35
N ILE A 27 7.31 1.72 7.91
CA ILE A 27 5.98 1.90 7.33
C ILE A 27 4.92 1.84 8.43
N PRO A 28 3.95 2.78 8.48
CA PRO A 28 2.86 2.73 9.45
C PRO A 28 2.06 1.43 9.38
N GLU A 29 1.66 0.90 10.54
CA GLU A 29 0.85 -0.34 10.62
C GLU A 29 -0.53 -0.21 9.97
N ASP A 30 -1.05 1.02 9.84
CA ASP A 30 -2.34 1.31 9.21
C ASP A 30 -2.22 1.68 7.72
N ALA A 31 -1.06 1.46 7.10
CA ALA A 31 -0.84 1.68 5.67
C ALA A 31 -1.62 0.69 4.79
N LEU A 32 -1.88 1.12 3.55
CA LEU A 32 -2.33 0.24 2.46
C LEU A 32 -1.11 -0.25 1.69
N TRP A 33 -0.86 -1.55 1.71
CA TRP A 33 0.14 -2.20 0.88
C TRP A 33 -0.44 -2.51 -0.50
N ILE A 34 0.29 -2.16 -1.55
CA ILE A 34 -0.06 -2.44 -2.95
C ILE A 34 1.07 -3.25 -3.55
N THR A 35 0.79 -4.47 -3.96
CA THR A 35 1.78 -5.37 -4.57
C THR A 35 1.42 -5.58 -6.04
N PHE A 36 2.42 -5.48 -6.91
CA PHE A 36 2.30 -5.73 -8.34
C PHE A 36 3.02 -7.03 -8.68
N SER A 37 2.29 -8.02 -9.16
CA SER A 37 2.83 -9.30 -9.63
C SER A 37 2.72 -9.40 -11.15
N ILE A 38 3.77 -9.91 -11.79
CA ILE A 38 3.74 -10.21 -13.24
C ILE A 38 2.99 -11.53 -13.43
N VAL A 39 1.91 -11.51 -14.23
CA VAL A 39 1.17 -12.72 -14.59
C VAL A 39 1.73 -13.27 -15.90
N ASP A 40 1.67 -12.47 -16.96
CA ASP A 40 2.33 -12.70 -18.25
C ASP A 40 2.49 -11.38 -18.99
N GLY A 41 3.23 -11.36 -20.11
CA GLY A 41 3.35 -10.24 -21.05
C GLY A 41 3.11 -8.84 -20.45
N ASN A 42 1.94 -8.27 -20.77
CA ASN A 42 1.47 -6.98 -20.24
C ASN A 42 0.38 -7.11 -19.16
N HIS A 43 0.10 -8.32 -18.68
CA HIS A 43 -0.84 -8.55 -17.58
C HIS A 43 -0.13 -8.48 -16.23
N ARG A 44 -0.74 -7.73 -15.31
CA ARG A 44 -0.29 -7.61 -13.92
C ARG A 44 -1.46 -7.94 -13.01
N GLU A 45 -1.15 -8.63 -11.93
CA GLU A 45 -2.05 -8.73 -10.79
C GLU A 45 -1.66 -7.64 -9.80
N ILE A 46 -2.66 -6.93 -9.29
CA ILE A 46 -2.48 -5.92 -8.24
C ILE A 46 -3.25 -6.40 -7.03
N SER A 47 -2.54 -6.70 -5.94
CA SER A 47 -3.14 -7.06 -4.67
C SER A 47 -3.05 -5.89 -3.69
N LEU A 48 -4.14 -5.70 -2.94
CA LEU A 48 -4.26 -4.66 -1.92
C LEU A 48 -4.39 -5.31 -0.54
N ARG A 49 -3.50 -4.95 0.38
CA ARG A 49 -3.54 -5.44 1.76
C ARG A 49 -3.52 -4.26 2.74
N GLY A 50 -4.56 -4.15 3.54
CA GLY A 50 -4.64 -3.23 4.66
C GLY A 50 -5.38 -3.91 5.80
N GLU A 51 -4.67 -4.23 6.89
CA GLU A 51 -5.22 -5.08 7.95
C GLU A 51 -5.85 -4.28 9.08
N ARG A 52 -5.43 -3.02 9.26
CA ARG A 52 -5.82 -2.16 10.38
C ARG A 52 -6.05 -0.72 9.93
N GLY A 53 -6.71 0.05 10.80
CA GLY A 53 -6.90 1.49 10.66
C GLY A 53 -7.40 1.92 9.27
N LYS A 54 -6.74 2.94 8.71
CA LYS A 54 -7.11 3.52 7.40
C LYS A 54 -6.95 2.52 6.26
N GLY A 55 -5.88 1.72 6.26
CA GLY A 55 -5.63 0.69 5.25
C GLY A 55 -6.77 -0.31 5.12
N ARG A 56 -7.30 -0.81 6.26
CA ARG A 56 -8.46 -1.70 6.26
C ARG A 56 -9.71 -1.03 5.69
N GLY A 57 -10.00 0.19 6.12
CA GLY A 57 -11.15 0.93 5.60
C GLY A 57 -11.09 1.19 4.09
N LEU A 58 -9.89 1.38 3.54
CA LEU A 58 -9.67 1.53 2.10
C LEU A 58 -9.98 0.23 1.34
N VAL A 59 -9.49 -0.93 1.82
CA VAL A 59 -9.78 -2.24 1.20
C VAL A 59 -11.29 -2.51 1.22
N GLU A 60 -11.93 -2.38 2.38
CA GLU A 60 -13.39 -2.58 2.53
C GLU A 60 -14.18 -1.61 1.62
N GLY A 61 -13.77 -0.35 1.57
CA GLY A 61 -14.41 0.68 0.74
C GLY A 61 -14.22 0.47 -0.76
N LEU A 62 -13.14 -0.16 -1.20
CA LEU A 62 -12.93 -0.55 -2.60
C LEU A 62 -13.76 -1.77 -2.97
N MET A 63 -13.81 -2.78 -2.09
CA MET A 63 -14.67 -3.95 -2.28
C MET A 63 -16.15 -3.57 -2.38
N ALA A 64 -16.62 -2.68 -1.50
CA ALA A 64 -17.99 -2.19 -1.51
C ALA A 64 -18.37 -1.45 -2.81
N ARG A 65 -17.38 -0.91 -3.54
CA ARG A 65 -17.57 -0.25 -4.85
C ARG A 65 -17.50 -1.22 -6.03
N GLY A 66 -17.34 -2.52 -5.78
CA GLY A 66 -17.34 -3.56 -6.82
C GLY A 66 -15.98 -3.81 -7.47
N TYR A 67 -14.88 -3.34 -6.88
CA TYR A 67 -13.54 -3.72 -7.33
C TYR A 67 -13.19 -5.11 -6.79
N ASN A 68 -12.98 -6.09 -7.68
CA ASN A 68 -12.44 -7.40 -7.28
C ASN A 68 -10.97 -7.24 -6.91
N LEU A 69 -10.68 -7.33 -5.61
CA LEU A 69 -9.32 -7.35 -5.09
C LEU A 69 -8.94 -8.82 -4.88
N GLY A 70 -8.02 -9.34 -5.69
CA GLY A 70 -7.54 -10.72 -5.57
C GLY A 70 -7.06 -10.97 -4.13
N CYS A 71 -7.73 -11.91 -3.46
CA CYS A 71 -7.46 -12.32 -2.08
C CYS A 71 -6.49 -13.50 -2.03
#